data_AF-A0A3E1P8G4-F1
#
_entry.id   AF-A0A3E1P8G4-F1
#
_cell.length_a   1.000
_cell.length_b   1.000
_cell.length_c   1.000
_cell.angle_alpha   90.00
_cell.angle_beta   90.00
_cell.angle_gamma   90.00
#
_symmetry.space_group_name_H-M   'P 1'
#
loop_
_entity.id
_entity.type
_entity.pdbx_description
1 polymer ?
#
loop_
_entity_poly.entity_id
_entity_poly.type
_entity_poly.pdbx_seq_one_letter_code
_entity_poly.pdbx_strand_id
1 'polypeptide(L)'
;MIKLYIGYILAAVFNFYVIMLYYGVSTGFANYAPVAALLGALVLFSGAAPIILYKTRVGLIVGIIGCLLILPFSIMFLKSIFEDEIFNWRLLLITLPSILVFTSIYFTTKSLFNKNGLLPDIQANKLIKLLLFFTPILLLILYLIFYGQYWHWNMFRM
;
A
#
# COMPACT_ATOMS: atom_id res chain seq x y z
N MET A 1 -0.34 15.98 -6.52
CA MET A 1 -1.07 15.40 -5.39
C MET A 1 -2.01 14.27 -5.79
N ILE A 2 -2.85 14.44 -6.81
CA ILE A 2 -3.68 13.32 -7.31
C ILE A 2 -2.84 12.11 -7.75
N LYS A 3 -1.66 12.35 -8.34
CA LYS A 3 -0.70 11.28 -8.68
C LYS A 3 -0.22 10.47 -7.47
N LEU A 4 -0.02 11.12 -6.32
CA LEU A 4 0.36 10.45 -5.07
C LEU A 4 -0.81 9.66 -4.48
N TYR A 5 -2.01 10.23 -4.51
CA TYR A 5 -3.23 9.53 -4.12
C TYR A 5 -3.42 8.23 -4.92
N ILE A 6 -3.35 8.32 -6.26
CA ILE A 6 -3.45 7.15 -7.14
C ILE A 6 -2.28 6.20 -6.89
N GLY A 7 -1.07 6.72 -6.72
CA GLY A 7 0.12 5.92 -6.40
C GLY A 7 -0.04 5.10 -5.14
N TYR A 8 -0.57 5.68 -4.06
CA TYR A 8 -0.84 4.96 -2.81
C TYR A 8 -1.88 3.86 -2.97
N ILE A 9 -2.99 4.16 -3.68
CA ILE A 9 -4.02 3.15 -3.94
C ILE A 9 -3.45 2.00 -4.77
N LEU A 10 -2.76 2.29 -5.87
CA LEU A 10 -2.17 1.25 -6.72
C LEU A 10 -1.11 0.44 -5.96
N ALA A 11 -0.21 1.11 -5.25
CA ALA A 11 0.81 0.43 -4.45
C ALA A 11 0.16 -0.49 -3.42
N ALA A 12 -0.86 -0.03 -2.70
CA ALA A 12 -1.56 -0.85 -1.71
C ALA A 12 -2.28 -2.04 -2.33
N VAL A 13 -3.07 -1.83 -3.40
CA VAL A 13 -3.84 -2.90 -4.06
C VAL A 13 -2.92 -3.96 -4.66
N PHE A 14 -1.87 -3.55 -5.38
CA PHE A 14 -0.94 -4.51 -5.99
C PHE A 14 -0.13 -5.26 -4.94
N ASN A 15 0.34 -4.60 -3.87
CA ASN A 15 1.05 -5.30 -2.79
C ASN A 15 0.12 -6.27 -2.07
N PHE A 16 -1.10 -5.85 -1.73
CA PHE A 16 -2.10 -6.73 -1.12
C PHE A 16 -2.36 -7.96 -2.01
N TYR A 17 -2.58 -7.76 -3.31
CA TYR A 17 -2.82 -8.84 -4.25
C TYR A 17 -1.64 -9.82 -4.35
N VAL A 18 -0.40 -9.31 -4.51
CA VAL A 18 0.79 -10.15 -4.62
C VAL A 18 1.05 -10.93 -3.33
N ILE A 19 0.93 -10.29 -2.17
CA ILE A 19 1.13 -10.96 -0.89
C ILE A 19 0.10 -12.08 -0.69
N MET A 20 -1.18 -11.79 -0.97
CA MET A 20 -2.25 -12.77 -0.86
C MET A 20 -2.09 -13.95 -1.83
N LEU A 21 -1.61 -13.70 -3.06
CA LEU A 21 -1.35 -14.76 -4.04
C LEU A 21 -0.16 -15.65 -3.65
N TYR A 22 0.96 -15.05 -3.26
CA TYR A 22 2.21 -15.79 -3.03
C TYR A 22 2.28 -16.46 -1.67
N TYR A 23 1.81 -15.78 -0.63
CA TYR A 23 1.96 -16.23 0.75
C TYR A 23 0.65 -16.70 1.36
N GLY A 24 -0.48 -16.61 0.64
CA GLY A 24 -1.80 -16.91 1.18
C GLY A 24 -2.11 -16.13 2.47
N VAL A 25 -3.21 -16.47 3.14
CA VAL A 25 -3.54 -15.92 4.46
C VAL A 25 -2.78 -16.67 5.58
N SER A 26 -2.43 -17.95 5.37
CA SER A 26 -1.94 -18.85 6.43
C SER A 26 -0.42 -19.03 6.44
N THR A 27 0.28 -19.02 5.29
CA THR A 27 1.75 -19.19 5.24
C THR A 27 2.53 -17.90 5.53
N GLY A 28 1.86 -16.74 5.56
CA GLY A 28 2.44 -15.45 5.88
C GLY A 28 2.92 -15.28 7.34
N PHE A 29 2.63 -16.20 8.26
CA PHE A 29 3.03 -16.09 9.68
C PHE A 29 4.41 -16.70 10.01
N ALA A 30 5.00 -17.48 9.10
CA ALA A 30 6.35 -18.00 9.27
C ALA A 30 7.43 -16.90 9.11
N ASN A 31 7.07 -15.81 8.42
CA ASN A 31 7.92 -14.63 8.26
C ASN A 31 7.06 -13.38 8.47
N TYR A 32 7.44 -12.52 9.42
CA TYR A 32 6.67 -11.32 9.74
C TYR A 32 6.67 -10.25 8.63
N ALA A 33 7.55 -10.35 7.62
CA ALA A 33 7.67 -9.35 6.56
C ALA A 33 6.39 -9.23 5.69
N PRO A 34 5.80 -10.31 5.14
CA PRO A 34 4.47 -10.26 4.50
C PRO A 34 3.37 -9.66 5.37
N VAL A 35 3.33 -9.97 6.67
CA VAL A 35 2.33 -9.42 7.60
C VAL A 35 2.50 -7.90 7.76
N ALA A 36 3.73 -7.45 7.98
CA ALA A 36 4.03 -6.01 8.06
C ALA A 36 3.67 -5.29 6.76
N ALA A 37 3.94 -5.91 5.61
CA ALA A 37 3.60 -5.35 4.31
C ALA A 37 2.08 -5.30 4.06
N LEU A 38 1.31 -6.29 4.51
CA LEU A 38 -0.16 -6.23 4.49
C LEU A 38 -0.69 -5.08 5.36
N LEU A 39 -0.16 -4.92 6.58
CA LEU A 39 -0.50 -3.80 7.44
C LEU A 39 -0.15 -2.46 6.78
N GLY A 40 1.03 -2.37 6.15
CA GLY A 40 1.45 -1.18 5.39
C GLY A 40 0.52 -0.88 4.22
N ALA A 41 0.08 -1.91 3.48
CA ALA A 41 -0.88 -1.75 2.39
C ALA A 41 -2.24 -1.26 2.89
N LEU A 42 -2.73 -1.77 4.02
CA LEU A 42 -3.95 -1.28 4.66
C LEU A 42 -3.80 0.19 5.07
N VAL A 43 -2.70 0.55 5.74
CA VAL A 43 -2.40 1.92 6.15
C VAL A 43 -2.35 2.87 4.95
N LEU A 44 -1.75 2.45 3.83
CA LEU A 44 -1.74 3.24 2.59
C LEU A 44 -3.14 3.42 2.01
N PHE A 45 -3.92 2.35 1.94
CA PHE A 45 -5.21 2.32 1.27
C PHE A 45 -6.30 3.05 2.05
N SER A 46 -6.50 2.74 3.33
CA SER A 46 -7.59 3.30 4.15
C SER A 46 -7.17 4.50 4.99
N GLY A 47 -5.87 4.69 5.22
CA GLY A 47 -5.34 5.81 6.00
C GLY A 47 -4.77 6.91 5.11
N ALA A 48 -3.61 6.66 4.51
CA ALA A 48 -2.85 7.67 3.79
C ALA A 48 -3.60 8.27 2.60
N ALA A 49 -4.19 7.42 1.74
CA ALA A 49 -4.90 7.87 0.54
C ALA A 49 -6.12 8.75 0.87
N PRO A 50 -7.03 8.39 1.80
CA PRO A 50 -8.11 9.29 2.20
C PRO A 50 -7.58 10.59 2.85
N ILE A 51 -6.64 10.49 3.79
CA ILE A 51 -6.16 11.66 4.55
C ILE A 51 -5.46 12.68 3.65
N ILE A 52 -4.75 12.25 2.60
CA ILE A 52 -4.03 13.17 1.69
C ILE A 52 -4.97 14.15 0.95
N LEU A 53 -6.26 13.83 0.83
CA LEU A 53 -7.26 14.68 0.15
C LEU A 53 -7.64 15.94 0.95
N TYR A 54 -7.49 15.90 2.27
CA TYR A 54 -7.88 16.97 3.19
C TYR A 54 -6.70 17.55 3.98
N LYS A 55 -5.79 16.68 4.42
CA LYS A 55 -4.63 17.03 5.26
C LYS A 55 -3.39 16.46 4.63
N THR A 56 -2.99 17.06 3.52
CA THR A 56 -1.86 16.64 2.67
C THR A 56 -0.62 16.23 3.46
N ARG A 57 -0.10 17.08 4.37
CA ARG A 57 1.12 16.76 5.14
C ARG A 57 0.94 15.53 6.01
N VAL A 58 -0.19 15.41 6.69
CA VAL A 58 -0.51 14.23 7.52
C VAL A 58 -0.62 12.99 6.64
N GLY A 59 -1.30 13.10 5.50
CA GLY A 59 -1.43 12.00 4.53
C GLY A 59 -0.08 11.54 3.96
N LEU A 60 0.84 12.46 3.70
CA LEU A 60 2.21 12.12 3.26
C LEU A 60 3.01 11.42 4.37
N ILE A 61 2.88 11.85 5.63
CA ILE A 61 3.55 11.22 6.77
C ILE A 61 3.02 9.79 6.96
N VAL A 62 1.69 9.62 7.01
CA VAL A 62 1.05 8.30 7.09
C VAL A 62 1.41 7.45 5.87
N GLY A 63 1.52 8.07 4.70
CA GLY A 63 1.95 7.43 3.46
C GLY A 63 3.35 6.85 3.55
N ILE A 64 4.32 7.63 4.04
CA ILE A 64 5.68 7.12 4.28
C ILE A 64 5.68 5.96 5.27
N ILE A 65 4.93 6.07 6.38
CA ILE A 65 4.85 4.98 7.36
C ILE A 65 4.34 3.69 6.69
N GLY A 66 3.25 3.79 5.91
CA GLY A 66 2.72 2.66 5.16
C GLY A 66 3.72 2.08 4.15
N CYS A 67 4.42 2.93 3.39
CA CYS A 67 5.45 2.49 2.45
C CYS A 67 6.65 1.82 3.16
N LEU A 68 7.08 2.35 4.31
CA LEU A 68 8.19 1.78 5.09
C LEU A 68 7.84 0.42 5.66
N LEU A 69 6.57 0.17 6.04
CA LEU A 69 6.10 -1.15 6.45
C LEU A 69 6.15 -2.18 5.30
N ILE A 70 5.94 -1.75 4.05
CA ILE A 70 6.00 -2.60 2.86
C ILE A 70 7.44 -2.82 2.38
N LEU A 71 8.35 -1.89 2.69
CA LEU A 71 9.71 -1.87 2.15
C LEU A 71 10.52 -3.16 2.41
N PRO A 72 10.56 -3.74 3.63
CA PRO A 72 11.33 -4.96 3.88
C PRO A 72 10.90 -6.11 2.97
N PHE A 73 9.59 -6.29 2.82
CA PHE A 73 9.02 -7.29 1.92
C PHE A 73 9.43 -7.04 0.47
N SER A 74 9.32 -5.79 -0.01
CA SER A 74 9.70 -5.44 -1.38
C SER A 74 11.18 -5.69 -1.69
N ILE A 75 12.08 -5.42 -0.74
CA ILE A 75 13.52 -5.66 -0.91
C ILE A 75 13.81 -7.17 -0.96
N MET A 76 13.27 -7.93 -0.01
CA MET A 76 13.45 -9.40 0.02
C MET A 76 12.90 -10.05 -1.25
N PHE A 77 11.73 -9.59 -1.68
CA PHE A 77 11.06 -10.10 -2.87
C PHE A 77 11.88 -9.84 -4.14
N LEU A 78 12.37 -8.60 -4.33
CA LEU A 78 13.26 -8.28 -5.46
C LEU A 78 14.56 -9.08 -5.41
N LYS A 79 15.18 -9.21 -4.23
CA LYS A 79 16.42 -9.98 -4.06
C LYS A 79 16.25 -11.42 -4.53
N SER A 80 15.17 -12.09 -4.10
CA SER A 80 14.86 -13.47 -4.52
C SER A 80 14.75 -13.59 -6.05
N ILE A 81 14.11 -12.62 -6.71
CA ILE A 81 13.95 -12.64 -8.16
C ILE A 81 15.28 -12.51 -8.90
N PHE A 82 16.21 -11.68 -8.39
CA PHE A 82 17.52 -11.52 -9.02
C PHE A 82 18.43 -12.72 -8.80
N GLU A 83 18.31 -13.42 -7.67
CA GLU A 83 19.08 -14.64 -7.37
C GLU A 83 18.63 -15.83 -8.24
N ASP A 84 17.36 -15.87 -8.66
CA ASP A 84 16.83 -16.96 -9.48
C ASP A 84 17.26 -16.90 -10.97
N GLU A 85 17.97 -15.84 -11.42
CA GLU A 85 18.56 -15.61 -12.76
C GLU A 85 17.65 -15.83 -14.00
N ILE A 86 16.38 -16.20 -13.83
CA ILE A 86 15.45 -16.51 -14.92
C ILE A 86 14.65 -15.24 -15.24
N PHE A 87 15.07 -14.46 -16.24
CA PHE A 87 14.28 -13.30 -16.67
C PHE A 87 13.04 -13.74 -17.47
N ASN A 88 11.85 -13.43 -16.95
CA ASN A 88 10.56 -13.73 -17.59
C ASN A 88 9.63 -12.51 -17.50
N TRP A 89 8.84 -12.25 -18.55
CA TRP A 89 7.80 -11.21 -18.55
C TRP A 89 6.83 -11.29 -17.37
N ARG A 90 6.59 -12.50 -16.84
CA ARG A 90 5.79 -12.70 -15.63
C ARG A 90 6.41 -12.02 -14.40
N LEU A 91 7.74 -12.04 -14.27
CA LEU A 91 8.45 -11.39 -13.15
C LEU A 91 8.32 -9.87 -13.18
N LEU A 92 8.24 -9.25 -14.37
CA LEU A 92 7.99 -7.81 -14.47
C LEU A 92 6.65 -7.40 -13.85
N LEU A 93 5.60 -8.21 -14.03
CA LEU A 93 4.30 -7.95 -13.42
C LEU A 93 4.34 -8.07 -11.90
N ILE A 94 5.16 -8.97 -11.37
CA ILE A 94 5.21 -9.24 -9.93
C ILE A 94 6.18 -8.26 -9.22
N THR A 95 7.18 -7.72 -9.92
CA THR A 95 8.04 -6.64 -9.39
C THR A 95 7.39 -5.26 -9.40
N LEU A 96 6.31 -5.08 -10.18
CA LEU A 96 5.56 -3.84 -10.27
C LEU A 96 5.14 -3.26 -8.89
N PRO A 97 4.56 -4.04 -7.94
CA PRO A 97 4.26 -3.54 -6.60
C PRO A 97 5.46 -2.95 -5.86
N SER A 98 6.65 -3.56 -5.99
CA SER A 98 7.87 -3.04 -5.37
C SER A 98 8.31 -1.72 -6.01
N ILE A 99 8.27 -1.63 -7.34
CA ILE A 99 8.55 -0.37 -8.07
C ILE A 99 7.58 0.74 -7.65
N LEU A 100 6.29 0.41 -7.49
CA LEU A 100 5.27 1.35 -7.01
C LEU A 100 5.55 1.84 -5.59
N VAL A 101 6.08 0.98 -4.70
CA VAL A 101 6.49 1.38 -3.34
C VAL A 101 7.68 2.33 -3.39
N PHE A 102 8.75 2.00 -4.14
CA PHE A 102 9.92 2.87 -4.25
C PHE A 102 9.58 4.23 -4.87
N THR A 103 8.79 4.25 -5.93
CA THR A 103 8.33 5.49 -6.56
C THR A 103 7.43 6.30 -5.61
N SER A 104 6.54 5.64 -4.87
CA SER A 104 5.70 6.30 -3.85
C SER A 104 6.56 6.92 -2.75
N ILE A 105 7.57 6.22 -2.24
CA ILE A 105 8.52 6.78 -1.26
C ILE A 105 9.23 8.00 -1.84
N TYR A 106 9.81 7.87 -3.03
CA TYR A 106 10.52 8.97 -3.69
C TYR A 106 9.65 10.22 -3.84
N PHE A 107 8.44 10.08 -4.40
CA PHE A 107 7.54 11.22 -4.60
C PHE A 107 7.01 11.78 -3.28
N THR A 108 6.79 10.94 -2.26
CA THR A 108 6.31 11.38 -0.94
C THR A 108 7.38 12.20 -0.23
N THR A 109 8.61 11.68 -0.17
CA THR A 109 9.77 12.36 0.40
C THR A 109 10.04 13.66 -0.33
N LYS A 110 10.09 13.64 -1.66
CA LYS A 110 10.26 14.86 -2.48
C LYS A 110 9.18 15.90 -2.17
N SER A 111 7.93 15.48 -1.95
CA SER A 111 6.84 16.39 -1.62
C SER A 111 6.97 16.96 -0.20
N LEU A 112 7.36 16.16 0.78
CA LEU A 112 7.56 16.61 2.16
C LEU A 112 8.68 17.64 2.31
N PHE A 113 9.80 17.45 1.59
CA PHE A 113 10.97 18.32 1.67
C PHE A 113 10.92 19.52 0.71
N ASN A 114 9.88 19.67 -0.09
CA ASN A 114 9.76 20.82 -0.99
C ASN A 114 9.50 22.10 -0.18
N LYS A 115 10.54 22.92 -0.03
CA LYS A 115 10.57 24.12 0.84
C LYS A 115 9.71 25.29 0.31
N ASN A 116 9.20 25.24 -0.92
CA ASN A 116 8.49 26.36 -1.56
C ASN A 116 7.00 26.52 -1.13
N GLY A 117 6.73 26.34 0.16
CA GLY A 117 5.64 27.03 0.85
C GLY A 117 4.21 26.47 0.77
N LEU A 118 3.75 25.97 -0.37
CA LEU A 118 2.36 25.50 -0.48
C LEU A 118 2.32 24.18 -1.26
N LEU A 119 2.13 23.07 -0.55
CA LEU A 119 1.74 21.83 -1.19
C LEU A 119 0.38 22.09 -1.85
N PRO A 120 0.26 22.03 -3.19
CA PRO A 120 -0.98 22.37 -3.86
C PRO A 120 -2.06 21.41 -3.36
N ASP A 121 -3.10 21.95 -2.74
CA ASP A 121 -4.26 21.13 -2.38
C ASP A 121 -4.85 20.53 -3.66
N ILE A 122 -5.41 19.33 -3.55
CA ILE A 122 -6.10 18.70 -4.66
C ILE A 122 -7.29 19.60 -5.00
N GLN A 123 -7.23 20.28 -6.15
CA GLN A 123 -8.32 21.08 -6.67
C GLN A 123 -9.40 20.16 -7.23
N ALA A 124 -10.18 19.54 -6.34
CA ALA A 124 -11.33 18.71 -6.67
C ALA A 124 -12.55 19.22 -5.92
N ASN A 125 -13.74 19.05 -6.52
CA ASN A 125 -15.01 19.39 -5.89
C ASN A 125 -15.13 18.66 -4.53
N LYS A 126 -15.68 19.34 -3.52
CA LYS A 126 -15.87 18.82 -2.16
C LYS A 126 -16.61 17.46 -2.16
N LEU A 127 -17.60 17.30 -3.04
CA LEU A 127 -18.32 16.03 -3.22
C LEU A 127 -17.40 14.91 -3.74
N ILE A 128 -16.55 15.21 -4.72
CA ILE A 128 -15.58 14.24 -5.28
C ILE A 128 -14.57 13.84 -4.19
N LYS A 129 -14.04 14.81 -3.44
CA LYS A 129 -13.13 14.52 -2.31
C LYS A 129 -13.79 13.59 -1.29
N LEU A 130 -15.07 13.83 -0.98
CA LEU A 130 -15.82 13.03 -0.02
C LEU A 130 -16.01 11.59 -0.52
N LEU A 131 -16.41 11.42 -1.79
CA LEU A 131 -16.53 10.09 -2.40
C LEU A 131 -15.20 9.34 -2.40
N LEU A 132 -14.10 10.01 -2.78
CA LEU A 132 -12.76 9.42 -2.81
C LEU A 132 -12.23 9.08 -1.40
N PHE A 133 -12.63 9.84 -0.37
CA PHE A 133 -12.27 9.53 1.01
C PHE A 133 -13.02 8.31 1.55
N PHE A 134 -14.32 8.23 1.31
CA PHE A 134 -15.14 7.14 1.83
C PHE A 134 -14.95 5.83 1.07
N THR A 135 -14.63 5.86 -0.22
CA THR A 135 -14.51 4.63 -1.03
C THR A 135 -13.53 3.61 -0.44
N PRO A 136 -12.26 3.96 -0.11
CA PRO A 136 -11.32 3.00 0.44
C PRO A 136 -11.74 2.46 1.82
N ILE A 137 -12.32 3.34 2.65
CA ILE A 137 -12.78 2.98 4.00
C ILE A 137 -13.97 2.02 3.90
N LEU A 138 -14.95 2.33 3.05
CA LEU A 138 -16.13 1.50 2.83
C LEU A 138 -15.73 0.13 2.27
N LEU A 139 -14.83 0.09 1.30
CA LEU A 139 -14.32 -1.17 0.74
C LEU A 139 -13.63 -2.02 1.82
N LEU A 140 -12.85 -1.41 2.71
CA LEU A 140 -12.25 -2.12 3.84
C LEU A 140 -13.29 -2.67 4.80
N ILE A 141 -14.33 -1.88 5.13
CA ILE A 141 -15.43 -2.33 6.01
C ILE A 141 -16.18 -3.50 5.36
N LEU A 142 -16.53 -3.40 4.08
CA LEU A 142 -17.21 -4.47 3.34
C LEU A 142 -16.35 -5.74 3.31
N TYR A 143 -15.04 -5.61 3.08
CA TYR A 143 -14.12 -6.74 3.14
C TYR A 143 -14.17 -7.44 4.51
N LEU A 144 -14.10 -6.68 5.61
CA LEU A 144 -14.17 -7.25 6.96
C LEU A 144 -15.52 -7.92 7.26
N ILE A 145 -16.64 -7.36 6.79
CA ILE A 145 -17.97 -7.95 6.99
C ILE A 145 -18.09 -9.28 6.25
N PHE A 146 -17.73 -9.33 4.96
CA PHE A 146 -17.92 -10.53 4.14
C PHE A 146 -16.87 -11.62 4.41
N TYR A 147 -15.62 -11.21 4.62
CA TYR A 147 -14.49 -12.12 4.70
C TYR A 147 -13.90 -12.26 6.09
N GLY A 148 -14.21 -11.38 7.04
CA GLY A 148 -13.66 -11.44 8.39
C GLY A 148 -14.02 -12.71 9.15
N GLN A 149 -15.16 -13.34 8.83
CA GLN A 149 -15.55 -14.66 9.38
C GLN A 149 -14.54 -15.78 9.04
N TYR A 150 -13.79 -15.65 7.94
CA TYR A 150 -12.75 -16.62 7.57
C TYR A 150 -11.42 -16.38 8.30
N TRP A 151 -11.32 -15.32 9.11
CA TRP A 151 -10.14 -15.01 9.92
C TRP A 151 -10.26 -15.60 11.33
N HIS A 152 -10.66 -16.87 11.44
CA HIS A 152 -10.70 -17.53 12.74
C HIS A 152 -9.28 -17.80 13.26
N TRP A 153 -9.00 -17.36 14.49
CA TRP A 153 -7.71 -17.56 15.17
C TRP A 153 -7.26 -19.03 15.23
N ASN A 154 -8.20 -19.97 15.18
CA ASN A 154 -7.94 -21.40 15.15
C ASN A 154 -7.27 -21.88 13.85
N MET A 155 -7.35 -21.13 12.74
CA MET A 155 -6.55 -21.43 11.54
C MET A 155 -5.06 -21.11 11.70
N PHE A 156 -4.66 -20.43 12.78
CA PHE A 156 -3.27 -20.04 13.07
C PHE A 156 -2.65 -20.84 14.23
N ARG A 157 -3.37 -21.82 14.80
CA ARG A 157 -2.81 -22.79 15.75
C ARG A 157 -2.23 -23.96 14.95
N MET A 158 -0.99 -23.81 14.49
CA MET A 158 -0.12 -24.93 14.12
C MET A 158 0.88 -25.18 15.25
#